data_AF-A0A5C1AI33-F1
#
_entry.id   AF-A0A5C1AI33-F1
#
_cell.length_a   1.000
_cell.length_b   1.000
_cell.length_c   1.000
_cell.angle_alpha   90.00
_cell.angle_beta   90.00
_cell.angle_gamma   90.00
#
_symmetry.space_group_name_H-M   'P 1'
#
loop_
_entity.id
_entity.type
_entity.pdbx_description
1 polymer ?
#
loop_
_entity_poly.entity_id
_entity_poly.type
_entity_poly.pdbx_seq_one_letter_code
_entity_poly.pdbx_strand_id
1 'polypeptide(L)'
;MPWVTTAELKNATASVLGQSLRVGGSNGSVNIAQHWDEPVAAAVSYARGVITRALAARGFKPEQIAAWDELHDYHRRVALCNVFREGGLGTGYDGLHLGEYCKAVAELAAVPVTIGGVIIDPKGSEGGCSSGDFDFTAEVRVPGGFAHERPRHGGCGGPGYGSDGGRGWR
;
A
#
# COMPACT_ATOMS: atom_id res chain seq x y z
N MET A 1 9.60 -2.85 -9.34
CA MET A 1 8.93 -3.74 -10.31
C MET A 1 8.14 -2.89 -11.32
N PRO A 2 7.80 -3.38 -12.53
CA PRO A 2 6.99 -2.58 -13.47
C PRO A 2 5.55 -2.40 -12.96
N TRP A 3 4.89 -1.32 -13.39
CA TRP A 3 3.45 -1.15 -13.19
C TRP A 3 2.67 -2.17 -14.03
N VAL A 4 1.56 -2.67 -13.48
CA VAL A 4 0.59 -3.50 -14.24
C VAL A 4 0.12 -2.79 -15.49
N THR A 5 0.15 -3.49 -16.61
CA THR A 5 -0.33 -3.05 -17.92
C THR A 5 -1.84 -3.27 -18.08
N THR A 6 -2.46 -2.56 -19.03
CA THR A 6 -3.88 -2.76 -19.38
C THR A 6 -4.17 -4.21 -19.78
N ALA A 7 -3.26 -4.87 -20.50
CA ALA A 7 -3.41 -6.27 -20.90
C ALA A 7 -3.39 -7.22 -19.69
N GLU A 8 -2.45 -7.04 -18.76
CA GLU A 8 -2.41 -7.83 -17.52
C GLU A 8 -3.67 -7.62 -16.67
N LEU A 9 -4.15 -6.37 -16.55
CA LEU A 9 -5.37 -6.08 -15.81
C LEU A 9 -6.61 -6.67 -16.50
N LYS A 10 -6.68 -6.64 -17.83
CA LYS A 10 -7.75 -7.27 -18.61
C LYS A 10 -7.81 -8.78 -18.34
N ASN A 11 -6.64 -9.43 -18.31
CA ASN A 11 -6.53 -10.87 -18.01
C ASN A 11 -6.95 -11.17 -16.58
N ALA A 12 -6.53 -10.34 -15.62
CA ALA A 12 -6.93 -10.48 -14.22
C ALA A 12 -8.44 -10.28 -14.04
N THR A 13 -9.04 -9.31 -14.73
CA THR A 13 -10.48 -9.05 -14.73
C THR A 13 -11.25 -10.28 -15.23
N ALA A 14 -10.84 -10.85 -16.37
CA ALA A 14 -11.44 -12.06 -16.92
C ALA A 14 -11.39 -13.24 -15.96
N SER A 15 -10.25 -13.42 -15.28
CA SER A 15 -10.03 -14.47 -14.30
C SER A 15 -11.02 -14.37 -13.14
N VAL A 16 -11.29 -13.16 -12.62
CA VAL A 16 -12.24 -12.95 -11.52
C VAL A 16 -13.68 -13.20 -11.99
N LEU A 17 -14.02 -12.80 -13.22
CA LEU A 17 -15.34 -13.04 -13.80
C LEU A 17 -15.59 -14.51 -14.17
N GLY A 18 -14.62 -15.42 -13.94
CA GLY A 18 -14.71 -16.82 -14.35
C GLY A 18 -14.77 -16.99 -15.88
N GLN A 19 -14.42 -15.95 -16.63
CA GLN A 19 -14.42 -16.01 -18.09
C GLN A 19 -13.13 -16.71 -18.51
N SER A 20 -13.29 -17.96 -18.96
CA SER A 20 -12.18 -18.75 -19.49
C SER A 20 -11.42 -17.95 -20.56
N LEU A 21 -10.08 -17.93 -20.45
CA LEU A 21 -9.16 -17.57 -21.53
C LEU A 21 -9.43 -18.51 -22.70
N ARG A 22 -10.48 -18.26 -23.49
CA ARG A 22 -10.61 -18.89 -24.79
C ARG A 22 -9.53 -18.23 -25.64
N VAL A 23 -8.41 -18.92 -25.77
CA VAL A 23 -7.32 -18.60 -26.69
C VAL A 23 -7.88 -18.75 -28.11
N GLY A 24 -8.67 -17.76 -28.53
CA GLY A 24 -9.21 -17.64 -29.87
C GLY A 24 -8.21 -16.86 -30.71
N GLY A 25 -7.36 -17.58 -31.43
CA GLY A 25 -6.34 -17.00 -32.31
C GLY A 25 -4.97 -16.83 -31.65
N SER A 26 -3.95 -16.88 -32.48
CA SER A 26 -2.51 -16.99 -32.18
C SER A 26 -1.89 -15.88 -31.31
N ASN A 27 -2.69 -14.98 -30.73
CA ASN A 27 -2.22 -13.77 -30.04
C ASN A 27 -2.59 -13.69 -28.56
N GLY A 28 -3.11 -14.76 -27.93
CA GLY A 28 -3.28 -14.84 -26.47
C GLY A 28 -4.21 -13.78 -25.85
N SER A 29 -5.03 -13.10 -26.64
CA SER A 29 -5.92 -12.03 -26.16
C SER A 29 -7.11 -12.61 -25.42
N VAL A 30 -7.33 -12.13 -24.20
CA VAL A 30 -8.45 -12.56 -23.36
C VAL A 30 -9.75 -11.91 -23.82
N ASN A 31 -10.75 -12.75 -24.07
CA ASN A 31 -12.02 -12.35 -24.64
C ASN A 31 -13.03 -12.02 -23.52
N ILE A 32 -12.80 -10.90 -22.84
CA ILE A 32 -13.87 -10.23 -22.08
C ILE A 32 -14.63 -9.28 -23.00
N ALA A 33 -15.89 -9.01 -22.67
CA ALA A 33 -16.72 -8.12 -23.48
C ALA A 33 -16.06 -6.73 -23.65
N GLN A 34 -16.15 -6.16 -24.85
CA GLN A 34 -15.49 -4.90 -25.21
C GLN A 34 -15.84 -3.72 -24.30
N HIS A 35 -17.02 -3.74 -23.65
CA HIS A 35 -17.41 -2.69 -22.70
C HIS A 35 -16.50 -2.60 -21.46
N TRP A 36 -15.65 -3.59 -21.21
CA TRP A 36 -14.65 -3.55 -20.14
C TRP A 36 -13.36 -2.81 -20.51
N ASP A 37 -13.10 -2.53 -21.79
CA ASP A 37 -11.82 -1.97 -22.23
C ASP A 37 -11.57 -0.56 -21.65
N GLU A 38 -12.60 0.29 -21.65
CA GLU A 38 -12.52 1.63 -21.08
C GLU A 38 -12.36 1.62 -19.54
N PRO A 39 -13.19 0.89 -18.76
CA PRO A 39 -12.99 0.74 -17.31
C PRO A 39 -11.61 0.19 -16.94
N VAL A 40 -11.09 -0.79 -17.68
CA VAL A 40 -9.75 -1.36 -17.43
C VAL A 40 -8.66 -0.32 -17.67
N ALA A 41 -8.70 0.43 -18.78
CA ALA A 41 -7.72 1.46 -19.06
C ALA A 41 -7.77 2.63 -18.04
N ALA A 42 -8.98 3.05 -17.66
CA ALA A 42 -9.18 4.08 -16.64
C ALA A 42 -8.65 3.62 -15.27
N ALA A 43 -8.92 2.38 -14.88
CA ALA A 43 -8.49 1.82 -13.60
C ALA A 43 -6.98 1.71 -13.44
N VAL A 44 -6.23 1.36 -14.50
CA VAL A 44 -4.75 1.38 -14.48
C VAL A 44 -4.24 2.77 -14.12
N SER A 45 -4.73 3.80 -14.81
CA SER A 45 -4.28 5.18 -14.59
C SER A 45 -4.68 5.68 -13.19
N TYR A 46 -5.91 5.36 -12.77
CA TYR A 46 -6.42 5.69 -11.44
C TYR A 46 -5.59 5.05 -10.33
N ALA A 47 -5.31 3.75 -10.41
CA ALA A 47 -4.57 3.00 -9.40
C ALA A 47 -3.17 3.55 -9.19
N ARG A 48 -2.46 3.88 -10.27
CA ARG A 48 -1.16 4.56 -10.21
C ARG A 48 -1.26 5.87 -9.44
N GLY A 49 -2.24 6.72 -9.78
CA GLY A 49 -2.45 7.99 -9.10
C GLY A 49 -2.82 7.85 -7.61
N VAL A 50 -3.57 6.82 -7.23
CA VAL A 50 -3.89 6.53 -5.82
C VAL A 50 -2.64 6.11 -5.05
N ILE A 51 -1.87 5.14 -5.57
CA ILE A 51 -0.66 4.65 -4.90
C ILE A 51 0.38 5.74 -4.77
N THR A 52 0.67 6.47 -5.85
CA THR A 52 1.66 7.55 -5.82
C THR A 52 1.27 8.64 -4.81
N ARG A 53 0.00 9.06 -4.78
CA ARG A 53 -0.46 10.07 -3.80
C ARG A 53 -0.40 9.56 -2.36
N ALA A 54 -0.84 8.32 -2.10
CA ALA A 54 -0.84 7.76 -0.76
C ALA A 54 0.57 7.60 -0.19
N LEU A 55 1.51 7.08 -0.99
CA LEU A 55 2.90 6.91 -0.55
C LEU A 55 3.66 8.25 -0.50
N ALA A 56 3.41 9.17 -1.43
CA ALA A 56 3.99 10.51 -1.36
C ALA A 56 3.53 11.28 -0.11
N ALA A 57 2.26 11.14 0.30
CA ALA A 57 1.75 11.72 1.54
C ALA A 57 2.45 11.17 2.80
N ARG A 58 3.02 9.96 2.72
CA ARG A 58 3.84 9.35 3.76
C ARG A 58 5.30 9.77 3.71
N GLY A 59 5.72 10.55 2.69
CA GLY A 59 7.10 11.02 2.54
C GLY A 59 8.00 10.16 1.65
N PHE A 60 7.45 9.17 0.94
CA PHE A 60 8.24 8.39 -0.03
C PHE A 60 8.49 9.18 -1.32
N LYS A 61 9.70 9.08 -1.83
CA LYS A 61 10.08 9.70 -3.11
C LYS A 61 9.59 8.88 -4.31
N PRO A 62 9.38 9.50 -5.48
CA PRO A 62 8.93 8.79 -6.69
C PRO A 62 9.80 7.57 -7.06
N GLU A 63 11.13 7.68 -6.91
CA GLU A 63 12.07 6.59 -7.17
C GLU A 63 11.91 5.42 -6.19
N GLN A 64 11.58 5.69 -4.92
CA GLN A 64 11.33 4.66 -3.92
C GLN A 64 10.02 3.94 -4.19
N ILE A 65 8.99 4.70 -4.61
CA ILE A 65 7.69 4.14 -5.00
C ILE A 65 7.85 3.22 -6.21
N ALA A 66 8.63 3.62 -7.22
CA ALA A 66 8.88 2.81 -8.42
C ALA A 66 9.73 1.55 -8.13
N ALA A 67 10.56 1.60 -7.09
CA ALA A 67 11.40 0.51 -6.64
C ALA A 67 10.73 -0.40 -5.59
N TRP A 68 9.53 -0.06 -5.12
CA TRP A 68 8.80 -0.85 -4.13
C TRP A 68 8.54 -2.28 -4.65
N ASP A 69 8.89 -3.28 -3.85
CA ASP A 69 8.80 -4.68 -4.23
C ASP A 69 7.33 -5.10 -4.49
N GLU A 70 6.40 -4.70 -3.62
CA GLU A 70 4.97 -5.05 -3.71
C GLU A 70 4.17 -4.15 -4.67
N LEU A 71 4.84 -3.26 -5.42
CA LEU A 71 4.20 -2.26 -6.26
C LEU A 71 3.23 -2.89 -7.27
N HIS A 72 3.66 -3.97 -7.94
CA HIS A 72 2.87 -4.61 -8.99
C HIS A 72 1.58 -5.19 -8.41
N ASP A 73 1.66 -5.88 -7.26
CA ASP A 73 0.52 -6.50 -6.60
C ASP A 73 -0.48 -5.48 -6.04
N TYR A 74 0.01 -4.41 -5.38
CA TYR A 74 -0.87 -3.33 -4.93
C TYR A 74 -1.51 -2.60 -6.09
N HIS A 75 -0.77 -2.34 -7.16
CA HIS A 75 -1.31 -1.71 -8.35
C HIS A 75 -2.42 -2.57 -8.97
N ARG A 76 -2.22 -3.89 -9.05
CA ARG A 76 -3.23 -4.84 -9.52
C ARG A 76 -4.48 -4.82 -8.65
N ARG A 77 -4.35 -4.90 -7.32
CA ARG A 77 -5.48 -4.93 -6.37
C ARG A 77 -6.29 -3.63 -6.43
N VAL A 78 -5.63 -2.47 -6.38
CA VAL A 78 -6.29 -1.16 -6.45
C VAL A 78 -6.99 -0.98 -7.80
N ALA A 79 -6.36 -1.40 -8.90
CA ALA A 79 -6.97 -1.32 -10.21
C ALA A 79 -8.20 -2.23 -10.32
N LEU A 80 -8.13 -3.48 -9.87
CA LEU A 80 -9.28 -4.40 -9.85
C LEU A 80 -10.44 -3.86 -9.01
N CYS A 81 -10.17 -3.27 -7.84
CA CYS A 81 -11.19 -2.59 -7.04
C CYS A 81 -11.93 -1.53 -7.88
N ASN A 82 -11.21 -0.69 -8.63
CA ASN A 82 -11.85 0.34 -9.44
C ASN A 82 -12.59 -0.23 -10.66
N VAL A 83 -12.01 -1.21 -11.37
CA VAL A 83 -12.67 -1.89 -12.51
C VAL A 83 -14.02 -2.44 -12.09
N PHE A 84 -14.08 -3.15 -10.96
CA PHE A 84 -15.32 -3.77 -10.51
C PHE A 84 -16.34 -2.79 -9.93
N ARG A 85 -15.86 -1.68 -9.36
CA ARG A 85 -16.73 -0.60 -8.90
C ARG A 85 -17.39 0.14 -10.06
N GLU A 86 -16.67 0.36 -11.17
CA GLU A 86 -17.18 1.09 -12.34
C GLU A 86 -17.91 0.21 -13.34
N GLY A 87 -17.35 -0.95 -13.67
CA GLY A 87 -17.95 -1.89 -14.62
C GLY A 87 -19.15 -2.65 -14.06
N GLY A 88 -19.33 -2.64 -12.74
CA GLY A 88 -20.39 -3.36 -12.05
C GLY A 88 -20.10 -4.85 -11.98
N LEU A 89 -20.16 -5.40 -10.77
CA LEU A 89 -20.21 -6.85 -10.59
C LEU A 89 -21.66 -7.32 -10.73
N GLY A 90 -21.84 -8.49 -11.36
CA GLY A 90 -23.15 -9.12 -11.44
C GLY A 90 -23.57 -9.65 -10.07
N THR A 91 -24.88 -9.68 -9.80
CA THR A 91 -25.47 -10.16 -8.55
C THR A 91 -24.84 -11.49 -8.10
N GLY A 92 -24.12 -11.47 -6.99
CA GLY A 92 -23.45 -12.64 -6.39
C GLY A 92 -21.92 -12.56 -6.30
N TYR A 93 -21.29 -11.61 -7.00
CA TYR A 93 -19.84 -11.37 -6.91
C TYR A 93 -19.45 -10.26 -5.92
N ASP A 94 -20.44 -9.52 -5.45
CA ASP A 94 -20.29 -8.12 -5.00
C ASP A 94 -19.65 -7.97 -3.61
N GLY A 95 -19.67 -9.00 -2.78
CA GLY A 95 -19.24 -8.91 -1.37
C GLY A 95 -17.77 -9.27 -1.13
N LEU A 96 -17.41 -10.52 -1.40
CA LEU A 96 -16.11 -11.06 -0.99
C LEU A 96 -14.96 -10.55 -1.86
N HIS A 97 -15.10 -10.58 -3.19
CA HIS A 97 -14.01 -10.21 -4.09
C HIS A 97 -13.74 -8.71 -4.08
N LEU A 98 -14.79 -7.88 -4.11
CA LEU A 98 -14.63 -6.43 -4.07
C LEU A 98 -14.01 -5.96 -2.75
N GLY A 99 -14.43 -6.55 -1.62
CA GLY A 99 -13.86 -6.25 -0.31
C GLY A 99 -12.36 -6.52 -0.25
N GLU A 100 -11.89 -7.68 -0.71
CA GLU A 100 -10.46 -8.04 -0.70
C GLU A 100 -9.58 -7.12 -1.56
N TYR A 101 -10.08 -6.71 -2.74
CA TYR A 101 -9.35 -5.79 -3.61
C TYR A 101 -9.35 -4.36 -3.07
N CYS A 102 -10.48 -3.89 -2.56
CA CYS A 102 -10.61 -2.51 -2.09
C CYS A 102 -9.92 -2.26 -0.74
N LYS A 103 -9.67 -3.29 0.07
CA LYS A 103 -8.81 -3.20 1.28
C LYS A 103 -7.41 -2.65 0.97
N ALA A 104 -6.87 -2.94 -0.21
CA ALA A 104 -5.54 -2.46 -0.61
C ALA A 104 -5.42 -0.93 -0.52
N VAL A 105 -6.50 -0.19 -0.82
CA VAL A 105 -6.51 1.28 -0.74
C VAL A 105 -6.32 1.76 0.70
N ALA A 106 -6.97 1.11 1.66
CA ALA A 106 -6.83 1.44 3.07
C ALA A 106 -5.46 1.02 3.62
N GLU A 107 -4.95 -0.13 3.19
CA GLU A 107 -3.63 -0.66 3.59
C GLU A 107 -2.48 0.28 3.19
N LEU A 108 -2.61 1.04 2.09
CA LEU A 108 -1.56 1.98 1.63
C LEU A 108 -1.16 3.02 2.69
N ALA A 109 -2.04 3.33 3.64
CA ALA A 109 -1.73 4.27 4.72
C ALA A 109 -0.66 3.74 5.69
N ALA A 110 -0.54 2.42 5.84
CA ALA A 110 0.34 1.79 6.82
C ALA A 110 1.27 0.70 6.26
N VAL A 111 1.10 0.30 4.99
CA VAL A 111 1.86 -0.80 4.39
C VAL A 111 3.37 -0.52 4.44
N PRO A 112 4.21 -1.46 4.92
CA PRO A 112 5.65 -1.31 4.85
C PRO A 112 6.11 -1.24 3.40
N VAL A 113 7.01 -0.30 3.10
CA VAL A 113 7.62 -0.18 1.76
C VAL A 113 8.97 -0.89 1.81
N THR A 114 9.12 -1.96 1.05
CA THR A 114 10.40 -2.68 0.91
C THR A 114 11.02 -2.44 -0.46
N ILE A 115 12.34 -2.33 -0.51
CA ILE A 115 13.11 -2.23 -1.76
C ILE A 115 14.24 -3.25 -1.70
N GLY A 116 14.20 -4.26 -2.56
CA GLY A 116 15.18 -5.34 -2.54
C GLY A 116 15.18 -6.12 -1.23
N GLY A 117 14.00 -6.27 -0.60
CA GLY A 117 13.84 -6.97 0.68
C GLY A 117 14.21 -6.15 1.92
N VAL A 118 14.63 -4.89 1.77
CA VAL A 118 14.93 -3.99 2.90
C VAL A 118 13.74 -3.07 3.15
N ILE A 119 13.26 -3.00 4.40
CA ILE A 119 12.22 -2.04 4.80
C ILE A 119 12.80 -0.63 4.75
N ILE A 120 12.09 0.26 4.05
CA ILE A 120 12.44 1.66 3.89
C ILE A 120 11.43 2.48 4.67
N ASP A 121 11.92 3.25 5.64
CA ASP A 121 11.13 4.28 6.28
C ASP A 121 11.23 5.59 5.50
N PRO A 122 10.14 6.36 5.41
CA PRO A 122 10.19 7.66 4.76
C PRO A 122 11.13 8.58 5.55
N LYS A 123 12.19 9.07 4.90
CA LYS A 123 13.08 10.07 5.48
C LYS A 123 12.30 11.36 5.66
N GLY A 124 11.79 11.59 6.87
CA GLY A 124 10.96 12.77 7.15
C GLY A 124 10.33 12.87 8.53
N SER A 125 10.41 11.87 9.40
CA SER A 125 10.19 12.09 10.84
C SER A 125 11.53 12.35 11.52
N GLU A 126 12.07 13.56 11.36
CA GLU A 126 13.07 14.10 12.29
C GLU A 126 12.46 14.44 13.67
N GLY A 127 11.44 13.69 14.09
CA GLY A 127 11.20 13.37 15.49
C GLY A 127 11.81 11.99 15.75
N GLY A 128 13.10 11.97 16.03
CA GLY A 128 13.82 10.75 16.36
C GLY A 128 13.22 10.09 17.62
N CYS A 129 12.44 9.04 17.42
CA CYS A 129 12.44 7.92 18.34
C CYS A 129 13.29 6.86 17.66
N SER A 130 14.58 6.87 17.98
CA SER A 130 15.42 5.70 17.78
C SER A 130 14.69 4.54 18.46
N SER A 131 14.19 3.61 17.65
CA SER A 131 13.93 2.25 18.08
C SER A 131 15.27 1.78 18.63
N GLY A 132 15.38 1.59 19.94
CA GLY A 132 16.52 0.90 20.51
C GLY A 132 16.67 -0.42 19.75
N ASP A 133 17.90 -0.73 19.35
CA ASP A 133 18.24 -2.02 18.75
C ASP A 133 17.59 -3.12 19.59
N PHE A 134 16.62 -3.84 19.00
CA PHE A 134 16.12 -5.07 19.58
C PHE A 134 17.22 -6.10 19.40
N ASP A 135 18.15 -6.10 20.35
CA ASP A 135 19.17 -7.11 20.47
C ASP A 135 18.52 -8.43 20.91
N PHE A 136 18.27 -9.32 19.95
CA PHE A 136 17.80 -10.68 20.21
C PHE A 136 18.90 -11.59 20.80
N THR A 137 20.10 -11.08 21.12
CA THR A 137 21.20 -11.90 21.65
C THR A 137 21.35 -11.90 23.17
N ALA A 138 20.42 -11.31 23.93
CA ALA A 138 20.37 -11.56 25.37
C ALA A 138 19.81 -12.97 25.64
N GLU A 139 20.70 -13.97 25.74
CA GLU A 139 20.39 -15.26 26.37
C GLU A 139 19.79 -15.03 27.76
N VAL A 140 18.47 -15.19 27.87
CA VAL A 140 17.76 -15.23 29.14
C VAL A 140 18.07 -16.56 29.81
N ARG A 141 19.19 -16.62 30.54
CA ARG A 141 19.45 -17.68 31.50
C ARG A 141 18.93 -17.22 32.86
N VAL A 142 17.70 -17.62 33.22
CA VAL A 142 17.17 -17.40 34.58
C VAL A 142 17.28 -18.69 35.39
N PRO A 143 18.12 -18.73 36.44
CA PRO A 143 17.91 -19.65 37.54
C PRO A 143 17.21 -18.89 38.67
N GLY A 144 15.90 -19.14 38.82
CA GLY A 144 15.14 -18.88 40.04
C GLY A 144 14.85 -17.41 40.37
N GLY A 145 13.61 -16.99 40.14
CA GLY A 145 13.03 -15.81 40.81
C GLY A 145 12.20 -14.94 39.89
N PHE A 146 10.91 -14.84 40.20
CA PHE A 146 9.98 -13.91 39.55
C PHE A 146 10.35 -12.47 39.89
N ALA A 147 10.69 -11.67 38.88
CA ALA A 147 10.70 -10.21 38.99
C ALA A 147 9.72 -9.64 37.96
N HIS A 148 8.64 -9.04 38.48
CA HIS A 148 7.77 -8.17 37.70
C HIS A 148 8.51 -6.84 37.44
N GLU A 149 9.21 -6.73 36.32
CA GLU A 149 9.67 -5.43 35.83
C GLU A 149 8.56 -4.77 35.02
N ARG A 150 8.05 -3.64 35.53
CA ARG A 150 7.17 -2.76 34.79
C ARG A 150 7.97 -2.13 33.64
N PRO A 151 7.44 -2.08 32.40
CA PRO A 151 8.11 -1.38 31.32
C PRO A 151 8.21 0.11 31.67
N ARG A 152 9.45 0.63 31.69
CA ARG A 152 9.71 2.06 31.81
C ARG A 152 9.26 2.73 30.51
N HIS A 153 8.21 3.55 30.60
CA HIS A 153 7.81 4.45 29.52
C HIS A 153 8.98 5.40 29.22
N GLY A 154 9.55 5.29 28.01
CA GLY A 154 10.42 6.31 27.44
C GLY A 154 9.63 7.59 27.21
N GLY A 155 9.97 8.64 27.96
CA GLY A 155 9.36 9.95 27.84
C GLY A 155 9.70 10.59 26.49
N CYS A 156 8.68 10.99 25.74
CA CYS A 156 8.83 11.88 24.59
C CYS A 156 8.88 13.32 25.10
N GLY A 157 10.06 13.96 25.00
CA GLY A 157 10.22 15.39 25.25
C GLY A 157 9.45 16.19 24.19
N GLY A 158 8.52 17.04 24.64
CA GLY A 158 7.74 17.90 23.75
C GLY A 158 8.55 19.05 23.16
N PRO A 159 8.17 19.58 21.98
CA PRO A 159 8.74 20.82 21.47
C PRO A 159 8.30 21.99 22.37
N GLY A 160 9.30 22.71 22.88
CA GLY A 160 9.14 23.89 23.72
C GLY A 160 8.36 25.01 23.03
N TYR A 161 7.46 25.61 23.81
CA TYR A 161 6.69 26.79 23.47
C TYR A 161 7.62 28.01 23.28
N GLY A 162 7.63 28.57 22.08
CA GLY A 162 8.15 29.92 21.81
C GLY A 162 7.00 30.92 21.82
N SER A 163 6.58 31.36 23.00
CA SER A 163 5.73 32.54 23.17
C SER A 163 6.63 33.76 23.22
N ASP A 164 6.67 34.55 22.15
CA ASP A 164 7.25 35.89 22.20
C ASP A 164 6.17 36.91 21.84
N GLY A 165 5.72 37.62 22.88
CA GLY A 165 4.75 38.69 22.81
C GLY A 165 5.44 40.04 22.74
N GLY A 166 4.84 40.95 21.96
CA GLY A 166 4.87 42.37 22.28
C GLY A 166 5.62 43.27 21.29
N ARG A 167 4.87 44.14 20.61
CA ARG A 167 4.74 45.56 21.00
C ARG A 167 3.95 46.31 19.94
N GLY A 168 2.87 46.97 20.35
CA GLY A 168 2.19 47.97 19.53
C GLY A 168 2.98 49.27 19.49
N TRP A 169 2.81 50.05 18.42
CA TRP A 169 3.00 51.50 18.38
C TRP A 169 2.12 52.10 17.26
N ARG A 170 1.26 53.02 17.70
CA ARG A 170 0.64 54.18 17.02
C ARG A 170 -0.32 53.95 15.86
#